data_AF-A0A2D8UYD2-F1
#
_entry.id   AF-A0A2D8UYD2-F1
#
_cell.length_a   1.000
_cell.length_b   1.000
_cell.length_c   1.000
_cell.angle_alpha   90.00
_cell.angle_beta   90.00
_cell.angle_gamma   90.00
#
_symmetry.space_group_name_H-M   'P 1'
#
loop_
_entity.id
_entity.type
_entity.pdbx_description
1 polymer ?
#
loop_
_entity_poly.entity_id
_entity_poly.type
_entity_poly.pdbx_seq_one_letter_code
_entity_poly.pdbx_strand_id
1 'polypeptide(L)' 'MAKSRLVVIVCAVWQVFLEFLQFLKQEKKWWLWPLILMLLLLGALIAFSSSSALAPFMYPFM' A
#
# COMPACT_ATOMS: atom_id res chain seq x y z
N MET A 1 -41.25 -26.74 3.65
CA MET A 1 -40.64 -25.78 4.61
C MET A 1 -39.11 -25.59 4.48
N ALA A 2 -38.33 -26.50 3.87
CA ALA A 2 -36.85 -26.38 3.82
C ALA A 2 -36.30 -25.30 2.86
N LYS A 3 -37.06 -24.92 1.82
CA LYS A 3 -36.61 -24.02 0.75
C LYS A 3 -36.28 -22.58 1.22
N SER A 4 -36.93 -22.09 2.28
CA SER A 4 -36.64 -20.75 2.84
C SER A 4 -35.29 -20.66 3.55
N ARG A 5 -34.80 -21.74 4.17
CA ARG A 5 -33.54 -21.68 4.94
C ARG A 5 -32.31 -21.60 4.04
N LEU A 6 -32.35 -22.27 2.88
CA LEU A 6 -31.25 -22.24 1.91
C LEU A 6 -31.06 -20.86 1.27
N VAL A 7 -32.15 -20.13 1.02
CA VAL A 7 -32.08 -18.76 0.47
C VAL A 7 -31.43 -17.80 1.46
N VAL A 8 -31.73 -17.93 2.75
CA VAL A 8 -31.12 -17.08 3.80
C VAL A 8 -29.61 -17.31 3.91
N ILE A 9 -29.16 -18.58 3.83
CA ILE A 9 -27.73 -18.92 3.91
C ILE A 9 -26.96 -18.36 2.70
N VAL A 10 -27.51 -18.48 1.49
CA VAL A 10 -26.88 -17.95 0.26
C VAL A 10 -26.81 -16.42 0.27
N CYS A 11 -27.88 -15.74 0.67
CA CYS A 11 -27.86 -14.27 0.78
C CYS A 11 -26.86 -13.80 1.85
N ALA A 12 -26.77 -14.49 2.99
CA ALA A 12 -25.84 -14.14 4.06
C ALA A 12 -24.37 -14.24 3.60
N VAL A 13 -24.01 -15.30 2.86
CA VAL A 13 -22.64 -15.47 2.35
C VAL A 13 -22.25 -14.34 1.40
N TRP A 14 -23.21 -13.85 0.62
CA TRP A 14 -23.00 -12.75 -0.33
C TRP A 14 -22.77 -11.42 0.40
N GLN A 15 -23.47 -11.18 1.51
CA GLN A 15 -23.27 -9.98 2.32
C GLN A 15 -21.87 -9.95 2.94
N VAL A 16 -21.43 -11.07 3.53
CA VAL A 16 -20.08 -11.19 4.12
C VAL A 16 -18.99 -10.89 3.10
N PHE A 17 -19.15 -11.32 1.85
CA PHE A 17 -18.17 -11.07 0.79
C PHE A 17 -18.08 -9.58 0.41
N LEU A 18 -19.22 -8.89 0.36
CA LEU A 18 -19.29 -7.46 0.07
C LEU A 18 -18.71 -6.61 1.22
N GLU A 19 -19.00 -6.97 2.47
CA GLU A 19 -18.44 -6.31 3.66
C GLU A 19 -16.93 -6.47 3.73
N PHE A 20 -16.40 -7.65 3.40
CA PHE A 20 -14.96 -7.91 3.33
C PHE A 20 -14.28 -7.08 2.24
N LEU A 21 -14.89 -6.95 1.06
CA LEU A 21 -14.40 -6.08 -0.03
C LEU A 21 -14.43 -4.59 0.33
N GLN A 22 -15.44 -4.14 1.08
CA GLN A 22 -15.47 -2.77 1.61
C GLN A 22 -14.35 -2.53 2.63
N PHE A 23 -14.08 -3.51 3.51
CA PHE A 23 -12.98 -3.45 4.47
C PHE A 23 -11.61 -3.35 3.78
N LEU A 24 -11.36 -4.17 2.75
CA LEU A 24 -10.15 -4.13 1.92
C LEU A 24 -9.92 -2.78 1.23
N LYS A 25 -11.01 -2.10 0.87
CA LYS A 25 -10.96 -0.75 0.27
C LYS A 25 -10.76 0.36 1.32
N GLN A 26 -11.10 0.07 2.57
CA GLN A 26 -10.95 0.96 3.74
C GLN A 26 -9.54 0.98 4.31
N GLU A 27 -8.78 -0.11 4.15
CA GLU A 27 -7.32 -0.20 4.38
C GLU A 27 -6.55 0.64 3.33
N LYS A 28 -6.91 1.92 3.23
CA LYS A 28 -6.28 2.96 2.44
C LYS A 28 -4.79 2.90 2.75
N LYS A 29 -4.03 2.26 1.85
CA LYS A 29 -2.56 2.30 1.74
C LYS A 29 -2.03 3.72 1.44
N TRP A 30 -2.73 4.76 1.90
CA TRP A 30 -2.28 6.15 1.93
C TRP A 30 -1.01 6.31 2.77
N TRP A 31 -0.75 5.40 3.71
CA TRP A 31 0.51 5.32 4.44
C TRP A 31 1.70 4.82 3.61
N LEU A 32 1.46 4.09 2.53
CA LEU A 32 2.55 3.65 1.66
C LEU A 32 3.06 4.79 0.76
N TRP A 33 2.17 5.76 0.48
CA TRP A 33 2.47 6.91 -0.37
C TRP A 33 3.66 7.76 0.13
N PRO A 34 3.75 8.18 1.42
CA PRO A 34 4.90 8.93 1.93
C PRO A 34 6.20 8.12 1.89
N LEU A 35 6.14 6.81 2.13
CA LEU A 35 7.32 5.93 2.06
C LEU A 35 7.85 5.85 0.63
N ILE A 36 6.96 5.64 -0.35
CA ILE A 36 7.30 5.59 -1.78
C ILE A 36 7.84 6.94 -2.25
N LEU A 37 7.23 8.04 -1.82
CA LEU A 37 7.68 9.39 -2.14
C LEU A 37 9.10 9.64 -1.62
N MET A 38 9.41 9.24 -0.38
CA MET A 38 10.76 9.34 0.19
C MET A 38 11.78 8.52 -0.59
N LEU A 39 11.44 7.28 -0.97
CA LEU A 39 12.33 6.44 -1.78
C LEU A 39 12.61 7.06 -3.15
N LEU A 40 11.59 7.63 -3.79
CA LEU A 40 11.71 8.26 -5.10
C LEU A 40 12.55 9.54 -5.03
N LEU A 41 12.38 10.33 -3.96
CA LEU A 41 13.13 11.56 -3.72
C LEU A 41 14.60 11.25 -3.38
N LEU A 42 14.87 10.25 -2.54
CA LEU A 42 16.22 9.74 -2.26
C LEU A 42 16.87 9.15 -3.52
N GLY A 43 16.14 8.33 -4.27
CA GLY A 43 16.61 7.73 -5.52
C GLY A 43 16.95 8.79 -6.56
N ALA A 44 16.11 9.82 -6.70
CA ALA A 44 16.38 10.98 -7.54
C ALA A 44 17.63 11.73 -7.06
N LEU A 45 17.72 12.02 -5.76
CA LEU A 45 18.88 12.70 -5.16
C LEU A 45 20.19 11.93 -5.44
N ILE A 46 20.19 10.60 -5.31
CA ILE A 46 21.34 9.73 -5.60
C ILE A 46 21.66 9.70 -7.10
N ALA A 47 20.64 9.64 -7.97
CA ALA A 47 20.83 9.67 -9.42
C ALA A 47 21.41 11.01 -9.89
N PHE A 48 20.92 12.13 -9.36
CA PHE A 48 21.50 13.46 -9.59
C PHE A 48 22.87 13.61 -8.94
N SER A 49 23.10 12.99 -7.78
CA SER A 49 24.38 13.04 -7.10
C SER A 49 25.46 12.18 -7.74
N SER A 50 25.11 11.13 -8.49
CA SER A 50 26.10 10.30 -9.19
C SER A 50 26.94 11.14 -10.17
N SER A 51 26.49 12.36 -10.51
CA SER A 51 27.26 13.42 -11.18
C SER A 51 28.27 14.16 -10.28
N SER A 52 28.80 13.53 -9.22
CA SER A 52 29.82 14.08 -8.29
C SER A 52 29.36 15.04 -7.18
N ALA A 53 28.10 15.03 -6.73
CA ALA A 53 27.65 15.96 -5.68
C ALA A 53 27.84 15.45 -4.23
N LEU A 54 27.77 14.13 -3.99
CA LEU A 54 27.90 13.54 -2.64
C LEU A 54 29.30 12.99 -2.31
N ALA A 55 30.22 12.96 -3.28
CA ALA A 55 31.61 12.52 -3.06
C ALA A 55 32.33 13.25 -1.89
N PRO A 56 32.15 14.57 -1.68
CA PRO A 56 32.81 15.29 -0.59
C PRO A 56 32.18 15.06 0.80
N PHE A 57 30.95 14.53 0.87
CA PHE A 57 30.22 14.35 2.13
C PHE A 57 30.37 12.97 2.74
N MET A 58 30.78 11.97 1.96
CA MET A 58 31.11 10.62 2.44
C MET A 58 32.59 10.51 2.85
N TYR A 59 33.47 11.32 2.23
CA TYR A 59 34.89 11.40 2.55
C TYR A 59 35.24 11.73 4.02
N PRO A 60 34.43 12.48 4.79
CA PRO A 60 34.70 12.76 6.21
C PRO A 60 34.43 11.56 7.13
N PHE A 61 33.71 10.55 6.67
CA PHE A 61 33.33 9.36 7.46
C PHE A 61 34.17 8.12 7.11
N MET A 62 35.06 8.21 6.10
CA MET A 62 36.00 7.16 5.70
C MET A 62 37.38 7.37 6.33
#